data_AF-A0A7X9HYT3-F1
#
_entry.id   AF-A0A7X9HYT3-F1
#
_cell.length_a   1.000
_cell.length_b   1.000
_cell.length_c   1.000
_cell.angle_alpha   90.00
_cell.angle_beta   90.00
_cell.angle_gamma   90.00
#
_symmetry.space_group_name_H-M   'P 1'
#
loop_
_entity.id
_entity.type
_entity.pdbx_description
1 polymer ?
#
loop_
_entity_poly.entity_id
_entity_poly.type
_entity_poly.pdbx_seq_one_letter_code
_entity_poly.pdbx_strand_id
1 'polypeptide(L)'
;MQKFWKTILVFFFVCILFSSSNIYAQTPSTTVDVSLKLSLCGDGVVEGSEDCEMNQNISKSCIDYGYQEGILTCDYSCSYDYSNCKYVKYEEPKVEPTKPIDEKKETIIEKVISYLPILIRTFDLDRDGKITQPEFKTLIVEWVSNWKIFRKSDNDVKQEVKGTCDINGDKVCNILDFSIILYYVDYD
;
A
#
# COMPACT_ATOMS: atom_id res chain seq x y z
N MET A 1 -36.70 46.86 74.76
CA MET A 1 -35.43 46.57 74.07
C MET A 1 -35.10 45.08 73.97
N GLN A 2 -35.22 44.28 75.04
CA GLN A 2 -34.82 42.86 75.04
C GLN A 2 -35.60 41.93 74.07
N LYS A 3 -36.91 42.15 73.87
CA LYS A 3 -37.72 41.36 72.93
C LYS A 3 -37.40 41.64 71.46
N PHE A 4 -37.08 42.90 71.13
CA PHE A 4 -36.74 43.35 69.78
C PHE A 4 -35.44 42.72 69.28
N TRP A 5 -34.43 42.64 70.16
CA TRP A 5 -33.16 42.00 69.85
C TRP A 5 -33.26 40.48 69.73
N LYS A 6 -34.12 39.83 70.51
CA LYS A 6 -34.42 38.40 70.36
C LYS A 6 -35.10 38.10 69.02
N THR A 7 -36.06 38.91 68.58
CA THR A 7 -36.70 38.74 67.27
C THR A 7 -35.73 38.95 66.11
N ILE A 8 -34.81 39.92 66.22
CA ILE A 8 -33.77 40.15 65.20
C ILE A 8 -32.80 38.96 65.14
N LEU A 9 -32.35 38.44 66.29
CA LEU A 9 -31.48 37.28 66.34
C LEU A 9 -32.14 36.02 65.76
N VAL A 10 -33.42 35.79 66.06
CA VAL A 10 -34.17 34.66 65.48
C VAL A 10 -34.33 34.82 63.97
N PHE A 11 -34.63 36.03 63.49
CA PHE A 11 -34.77 36.28 62.05
C PHE A 11 -33.44 36.10 61.31
N PHE A 12 -32.33 36.57 61.89
CA PHE A 12 -30.99 36.39 61.33
C PHE A 12 -30.59 34.91 61.29
N PHE A 13 -30.89 34.15 62.34
CA PHE A 13 -30.62 32.71 62.40
C PHE A 13 -31.45 31.92 61.38
N VAL A 14 -32.73 32.28 61.21
CA VAL A 14 -33.60 31.67 60.19
C VAL A 14 -33.10 32.02 58.78
N CYS A 15 -32.70 33.26 58.52
CA CYS A 15 -32.11 33.64 57.23
C CYS A 15 -30.84 32.85 56.91
N ILE A 16 -29.96 32.59 57.89
CA ILE A 16 -28.74 31.78 57.68
C ILE A 16 -29.12 30.34 57.27
N LEU A 17 -30.14 29.74 57.89
CA LEU A 17 -30.58 28.38 57.55
C LEU A 17 -31.21 28.30 56.15
N PHE A 18 -31.93 29.34 55.72
CA PHE A 18 -32.55 29.43 54.38
C PHE A 18 -31.59 29.87 53.27
N SER A 19 -30.36 30.31 53.60
CA SER A 19 -29.34 30.74 52.64
C SER A 19 -28.46 29.60 52.12
N SER A 20 -28.76 28.35 52.49
CA SER A 20 -27.97 27.18 52.12
C SER A 20 -28.19 26.84 50.64
N SER A 21 -27.49 27.52 49.74
CA SER A 21 -27.40 27.09 48.33
C SER A 21 -26.78 25.70 48.29
N ASN A 22 -27.45 24.74 47.66
CA ASN A 22 -26.89 23.41 47.42
C ASN A 22 -25.67 23.56 46.49
N ILE A 23 -24.46 23.43 47.05
CA ILE A 23 -23.22 23.41 46.28
C ILE A 23 -23.09 21.99 45.72
N TYR A 24 -23.50 21.79 44.47
CA TYR A 24 -23.19 20.56 43.75
C TYR A 24 -21.71 20.59 43.35
N ALA A 25 -20.90 19.77 44.02
CA ALA A 25 -19.54 19.50 43.60
C ALA A 25 -19.59 18.65 42.32
N GLN A 26 -19.51 19.29 41.16
CA GLN A 26 -19.25 18.60 39.90
C GLN A 26 -17.73 18.42 39.77
N THR A 27 -17.25 17.19 39.92
CA THR A 27 -15.89 16.84 39.51
C THR A 27 -15.90 16.68 37.99
N PRO A 28 -15.02 17.35 37.22
CA PRO A 28 -14.87 17.02 35.81
C PRO A 28 -14.44 15.54 35.71
N SER A 29 -15.24 14.73 35.03
CA SER A 29 -14.83 13.35 34.71
C SER A 29 -13.69 13.44 33.71
N THR A 30 -12.46 13.19 34.16
CA THR A 30 -11.26 13.13 33.32
C THR A 30 -11.11 11.76 32.66
N THR A 31 -12.22 11.07 32.40
CA THR A 31 -12.23 9.81 31.66
C THR A 31 -12.08 10.13 30.18
N VAL A 32 -10.93 9.81 29.62
CA VAL A 32 -10.72 9.80 28.18
C VAL A 32 -11.35 8.52 27.64
N ASP A 33 -12.48 8.65 26.95
CA ASP A 33 -13.05 7.52 26.21
C ASP A 33 -12.21 7.30 24.96
N VAL A 34 -11.50 6.18 24.94
CA VAL A 34 -10.74 5.73 23.77
C VAL A 34 -11.56 4.65 23.08
N SER A 35 -12.07 4.97 21.90
CA SER A 35 -12.73 4.00 21.05
C SER A 35 -11.71 3.45 20.05
N LEU A 36 -11.40 2.16 20.17
CA LEU A 36 -10.53 1.43 19.27
C LEU A 36 -11.40 0.72 18.24
N LYS A 37 -11.23 1.05 16.95
CA LYS A 37 -11.80 0.28 15.86
C LYS A 37 -10.75 -0.72 15.38
N LEU A 38 -11.06 -2.00 15.51
CA LEU A 38 -10.19 -3.09 15.07
C LEU A 38 -10.65 -3.53 13.67
N SER A 39 -9.76 -3.48 12.69
CA SER A 39 -9.98 -4.04 11.34
C SER A 39 -9.74 -5.54 11.38
N LEU A 40 -10.65 -6.32 10.81
CA LEU A 40 -10.56 -7.79 10.80
C LEU A 40 -10.77 -8.33 9.40
N CYS A 41 -9.67 -8.82 8.82
CA CYS A 41 -9.73 -9.47 7.53
C CYS A 41 -10.69 -10.68 7.53
N GLY A 42 -11.60 -10.70 6.55
CA GLY A 42 -12.60 -11.74 6.36
C GLY A 42 -13.90 -11.50 7.13
N ASP A 43 -14.09 -10.32 7.72
CA ASP A 43 -15.36 -9.94 8.36
C ASP A 43 -16.43 -9.45 7.36
N GLY A 44 -16.05 -9.36 6.08
CA GLY A 44 -16.91 -8.95 4.99
C GLY A 44 -17.09 -7.44 4.87
N VAL A 45 -16.31 -6.62 5.57
CA VAL A 45 -16.31 -5.16 5.44
C VAL A 45 -14.90 -4.68 5.14
N VAL A 46 -14.67 -4.06 3.98
CA VAL A 46 -13.36 -3.48 3.67
C VAL A 46 -13.14 -2.25 4.56
N GLU A 47 -12.23 -2.35 5.53
CA GLU A 47 -11.89 -1.27 6.43
C GLU A 47 -10.41 -1.19 6.80
N GLY A 48 -10.02 -0.11 7.48
CA GLY A 48 -8.64 0.08 7.94
C GLY A 48 -7.62 0.06 6.80
N SER A 49 -6.81 -1.00 6.78
CA SER A 49 -5.72 -1.23 5.82
C SER A 49 -6.00 -2.39 4.85
N GLU A 50 -7.24 -2.86 4.78
CA GLU A 50 -7.65 -3.91 3.85
C GLU A 50 -7.87 -3.33 2.45
N ASP A 51 -7.37 -4.04 1.44
CA ASP A 51 -7.58 -3.71 0.04
C ASP A 51 -8.90 -4.28 -0.50
N CYS A 52 -9.32 -5.42 0.05
CA CYS A 52 -10.47 -6.20 -0.39
C CYS A 52 -10.96 -7.16 0.69
N GLU A 53 -12.08 -7.81 0.42
CA GLU A 53 -12.70 -8.83 1.28
C GLU A 53 -13.08 -10.06 0.44
N MET A 54 -12.76 -11.27 0.93
CA MET A 54 -12.79 -12.52 0.15
C MET A 54 -14.17 -12.87 -0.44
N ASN A 55 -15.24 -12.38 0.16
CA ASN A 55 -16.63 -12.63 -0.27
C ASN A 55 -17.37 -11.36 -0.71
N GLN A 56 -16.64 -10.27 -0.91
CA GLN A 56 -17.17 -9.00 -1.38
C GLN A 56 -16.83 -8.80 -2.86
N ASN A 57 -17.64 -7.99 -3.54
CA ASN A 57 -17.31 -7.59 -4.90
C ASN A 57 -16.10 -6.66 -4.89
N ILE A 58 -15.04 -7.07 -5.57
CA ILE A 58 -13.86 -6.24 -5.76
C ILE A 58 -14.17 -5.18 -6.81
N SER A 59 -14.03 -3.90 -6.44
CA SER A 59 -14.31 -2.75 -7.32
C SER A 59 -13.24 -2.53 -8.39
N LYS A 60 -12.07 -3.15 -8.20
CA LYS A 60 -10.92 -3.10 -9.10
C LYS A 60 -10.79 -4.37 -9.92
N SER A 61 -10.08 -4.26 -11.02
CA SER A 61 -9.78 -5.33 -11.95
C SER A 61 -8.28 -5.43 -12.19
N CYS A 62 -7.84 -6.53 -12.78
CA CYS A 62 -6.46 -6.67 -13.24
C CYS A 62 -6.04 -5.51 -14.17
N ILE A 63 -6.97 -4.93 -14.93
CA ILE A 63 -6.72 -3.82 -15.86
C ILE A 63 -6.34 -2.53 -15.13
N ASP A 64 -6.93 -2.27 -13.96
CA ASP A 64 -6.59 -1.10 -13.14
C ASP A 64 -5.13 -1.11 -12.67
N TYR A 65 -4.48 -2.28 -12.68
CA TYR A 65 -3.10 -2.50 -12.28
C TYR A 65 -2.17 -2.84 -13.46
N GLY A 66 -2.62 -2.61 -14.69
CA GLY A 66 -1.79 -2.71 -15.90
C GLY A 66 -1.83 -4.05 -16.63
N TYR A 67 -2.52 -5.06 -16.10
CA TYR A 67 -2.71 -6.33 -16.79
C TYR A 67 -3.79 -6.23 -17.89
N GLN A 68 -3.78 -7.12 -18.88
CA GLN A 68 -4.76 -7.07 -19.99
C GLN A 68 -5.98 -7.97 -19.76
N GLU A 69 -5.82 -9.04 -18.99
CA GLU A 69 -6.90 -9.98 -18.67
C GLU A 69 -6.70 -10.63 -17.29
N GLY A 70 -7.67 -11.45 -16.89
CA GLY A 70 -7.64 -12.22 -15.64
C GLY A 70 -8.68 -11.75 -14.62
N ILE A 71 -8.63 -12.36 -13.44
CA ILE A 71 -9.55 -12.09 -12.34
C ILE A 71 -8.71 -11.65 -11.14
N LEU A 72 -8.95 -10.44 -10.64
CA LEU A 72 -8.33 -9.96 -9.42
C LEU A 72 -9.04 -10.61 -8.23
N THR A 73 -8.28 -11.24 -7.33
CA THR A 73 -8.83 -11.92 -6.13
C THR A 73 -8.34 -11.25 -4.85
N CYS A 74 -8.91 -11.65 -3.72
CA CYS A 74 -8.46 -11.23 -2.40
C CYS A 74 -7.79 -12.40 -1.69
N ASP A 75 -6.62 -12.19 -1.09
CA ASP A 75 -5.94 -13.22 -0.32
C ASP A 75 -6.39 -13.27 1.15
N TYR A 76 -5.83 -14.22 1.91
CA TYR A 76 -6.12 -14.40 3.33
C TYR A 76 -5.57 -13.29 4.25
N SER A 77 -4.81 -12.35 3.68
CA SER A 77 -4.30 -11.15 4.36
C SER A 77 -5.10 -9.90 3.95
N CYS A 78 -6.20 -10.06 3.22
CA CYS A 78 -7.03 -8.99 2.68
C CYS A 78 -6.26 -7.99 1.81
N SER A 79 -5.25 -8.51 1.13
CA SER A 79 -4.50 -7.83 0.08
C SER A 79 -4.97 -8.31 -1.29
N TYR A 80 -4.80 -7.46 -2.30
CA TYR A 80 -5.07 -7.87 -3.67
C TYR A 80 -4.13 -8.99 -4.11
N ASP A 81 -4.70 -10.08 -4.62
CA ASP A 81 -3.98 -11.19 -5.22
C ASP A 81 -3.99 -11.09 -6.74
N TYR A 82 -2.82 -10.83 -7.30
CA TYR A 82 -2.59 -10.66 -8.74
C TYR A 82 -2.23 -11.97 -9.44
N SER A 83 -2.19 -13.10 -8.74
CA SER A 83 -1.71 -14.39 -9.29
C SER A 83 -2.54 -14.88 -10.49
N ASN A 84 -3.80 -14.45 -10.57
CA ASN A 84 -4.73 -14.78 -11.66
C ASN A 84 -4.80 -13.70 -12.75
N CYS A 85 -4.07 -12.59 -12.62
CA CYS A 85 -3.96 -11.55 -13.62
C CYS A 85 -2.93 -11.94 -14.70
N LYS A 86 -3.22 -11.64 -15.96
CA LYS A 86 -2.37 -12.04 -17.09
C LYS A 86 -2.14 -10.90 -18.06
N TYR A 87 -0.97 -10.95 -18.68
CA TYR A 87 -0.65 -10.21 -19.89
C TYR A 87 -0.94 -11.11 -21.08
N VAL A 88 -1.72 -10.58 -22.02
CA VAL A 88 -1.97 -11.23 -23.30
C VAL A 88 -0.74 -11.00 -24.15
N LYS A 89 -0.04 -12.09 -24.49
CA LYS A 89 1.00 -12.02 -25.52
C LYS A 89 0.33 -11.56 -26.81
N TYR A 90 0.83 -10.50 -27.40
CA TYR A 90 0.50 -10.15 -28.78
C TYR A 90 1.01 -11.30 -29.67
N GLU A 91 0.13 -12.22 -30.04
CA GLU A 91 0.33 -13.01 -31.25
C GLU A 91 0.10 -12.04 -32.40
N GLU A 92 1.17 -11.72 -33.13
CA GLU A 92 1.04 -10.97 -34.38
C GLU A 92 -0.08 -11.60 -35.22
N PRO A 93 -0.99 -10.80 -35.82
CA PRO A 93 -1.96 -11.33 -36.76
C PRO A 93 -1.17 -12.13 -37.78
N LYS A 94 -1.48 -13.43 -37.91
CA LYS A 94 -0.96 -14.25 -39.00
C LYS A 94 -1.49 -13.64 -40.29
N VAL A 95 -0.78 -12.66 -40.85
CA VAL A 95 -0.99 -12.20 -42.21
C VAL A 95 -0.62 -13.39 -43.06
N GLU A 96 -1.65 -14.09 -43.52
CA GLU A 96 -1.52 -15.27 -44.36
C GLU A 96 -0.70 -14.88 -45.58
N PRO A 97 0.56 -15.33 -45.71
CA PRO A 97 1.39 -14.98 -46.84
C PRO A 97 0.76 -15.61 -48.07
N THR A 98 0.51 -14.81 -49.10
CA THR A 98 0.23 -15.32 -50.43
C THR A 98 1.43 -16.16 -50.88
N LYS A 99 1.27 -17.49 -50.85
CA LYS A 99 2.23 -18.51 -51.32
C LYS A 99 2.50 -18.33 -52.83
N PRO A 100 3.55 -18.95 -53.43
CA PRO A 100 4.82 -19.50 -52.90
C PRO A 100 6.05 -19.08 -53.73
N ILE A 101 7.24 -18.91 -53.13
CA ILE A 101 8.49 -19.40 -53.75
C ILE A 101 9.34 -20.05 -52.66
N ASP A 102 9.73 -21.28 -52.96
CA ASP A 102 10.48 -22.21 -52.13
C ASP A 102 11.89 -21.70 -51.81
N GLU A 103 12.32 -21.78 -50.55
CA GLU A 103 13.61 -22.38 -50.19
C GLU A 103 13.76 -22.57 -48.68
N LYS A 104 14.19 -23.77 -48.31
CA LYS A 104 14.55 -24.22 -46.97
C LYS A 104 15.44 -23.20 -46.25
N LYS A 105 15.01 -22.71 -45.09
CA LYS A 105 15.94 -22.27 -44.04
C LYS A 105 15.42 -22.72 -42.69
N GLU A 106 16.16 -23.65 -42.12
CA GLU A 106 15.93 -24.29 -40.83
C GLU A 106 15.98 -23.22 -39.73
N THR A 107 14.84 -23.01 -39.08
CA THR A 107 14.65 -22.01 -38.03
C THR A 107 15.37 -22.47 -36.76
N ILE A 108 16.58 -21.93 -36.55
CA ILE A 108 17.20 -21.92 -35.23
C ILE A 108 16.30 -21.03 -34.38
N ILE A 109 15.49 -21.65 -33.52
CA ILE A 109 14.85 -20.95 -32.41
C ILE A 109 15.99 -20.55 -31.48
N GLU A 110 16.57 -19.38 -31.74
CA GLU A 110 17.37 -18.70 -30.74
C GLU A 110 16.39 -18.31 -29.65
N LYS A 111 16.30 -19.20 -28.67
CA LYS A 111 15.66 -18.96 -27.40
C LYS A 111 16.22 -17.62 -26.91
N VAL A 112 15.42 -16.56 -27.04
CA VAL A 112 15.75 -15.25 -26.48
C VAL A 112 15.73 -15.44 -24.97
N ILE A 113 16.88 -15.83 -24.43
CA ILE A 113 17.14 -15.81 -23.00
C ILE A 113 17.29 -14.32 -22.72
N SER A 114 16.20 -13.68 -22.27
CA SER A 114 16.26 -12.33 -21.72
C SER A 114 17.34 -12.36 -20.61
N TYR A 115 18.41 -11.58 -20.80
CA TYR A 115 19.58 -11.52 -19.92
C TYR A 115 19.42 -10.44 -18.84
N LEU A 116 18.18 -10.11 -18.46
CA LEU A 116 17.94 -9.18 -17.37
C LEU A 116 18.27 -9.86 -16.03
N PRO A 117 19.00 -9.18 -15.12
CA PRO A 117 19.19 -9.64 -13.76
C PRO A 117 17.84 -9.92 -13.08
N ILE A 118 17.79 -10.90 -12.18
CA ILE A 118 16.54 -11.39 -11.56
C ILE A 118 15.68 -10.24 -10.99
N LEU A 119 16.31 -9.26 -10.34
CA LEU A 119 15.63 -8.11 -9.73
C LEU A 119 15.14 -7.07 -10.74
N ILE A 120 15.74 -7.00 -11.93
CA ILE A 120 15.30 -6.08 -13.00
C ILE A 120 14.22 -6.76 -13.86
N ARG A 121 14.29 -8.08 -13.99
CA ARG A 121 13.34 -8.90 -14.76
C ARG A 121 11.90 -8.81 -14.23
N THR A 122 11.69 -8.46 -12.97
CA THR A 122 10.33 -8.22 -12.44
C THR A 122 9.68 -6.96 -13.01
N PHE A 123 10.46 -6.07 -13.61
CA PHE A 123 10.01 -4.80 -14.18
C PHE A 123 9.94 -4.80 -15.71
N ASP A 124 10.46 -5.85 -16.36
CA ASP A 124 10.25 -6.16 -17.77
C ASP A 124 8.86 -6.82 -17.91
N LEU A 125 7.85 -5.97 -18.12
CA LEU A 125 6.44 -6.35 -18.04
C LEU A 125 6.01 -7.17 -19.26
N ASP A 126 6.55 -6.83 -20.43
CA ASP A 126 6.25 -7.56 -21.67
C ASP A 126 7.22 -8.72 -21.97
N ARG A 127 8.29 -8.85 -21.17
CA ARG A 127 9.31 -9.92 -21.22
C ARG A 127 10.09 -9.93 -22.52
N ASP A 128 10.25 -8.79 -23.16
CA ASP A 128 11.05 -8.64 -24.36
C ASP A 128 12.57 -8.56 -24.07
N GLY A 129 12.94 -8.50 -22.78
CA GLY A 129 14.33 -8.41 -22.33
C GLY A 129 14.90 -7.00 -22.32
N LYS A 130 14.07 -5.99 -22.52
CA LYS A 130 14.39 -4.57 -22.45
C LYS A 130 13.57 -3.93 -21.33
N ILE A 131 13.98 -2.73 -20.93
CA ILE A 131 13.21 -1.89 -20.01
C ILE A 131 12.87 -0.62 -20.78
N THR A 132 11.66 -0.56 -21.32
CA THR A 132 11.15 0.59 -22.08
C THR A 132 10.76 1.74 -21.15
N GLN A 133 10.50 2.92 -21.71
CA GLN A 133 10.14 4.10 -20.91
C GLN A 133 8.94 3.90 -19.94
N PRO A 134 7.84 3.24 -20.35
CA PRO A 134 6.73 2.93 -19.45
C PRO A 134 7.14 2.04 -18.27
N GLU A 135 7.95 1.02 -18.53
CA GLU A 135 8.44 0.06 -17.52
C GLU A 135 9.44 0.72 -16.57
N PHE A 136 10.35 1.53 -17.13
CA PHE A 136 11.30 2.32 -16.39
C PHE A 136 10.60 3.26 -15.40
N LYS A 137 9.46 3.86 -15.79
CA LYS A 137 8.69 4.72 -14.91
C LYS A 137 8.14 3.97 -13.69
N THR A 138 7.63 2.75 -13.89
CA THR A 138 7.15 1.92 -12.78
C THR A 138 8.31 1.50 -11.88
N LEU A 139 9.39 1.00 -12.48
CA LEU A 139 10.61 0.60 -11.81
C LEU A 139 11.16 1.72 -10.93
N ILE A 140 11.27 2.95 -11.46
CA ILE A 140 11.88 4.04 -10.71
C ILE A 140 11.01 4.54 -9.55
N VAL A 141 9.68 4.51 -9.70
CA VAL A 141 8.76 4.88 -8.62
C VAL A 141 8.89 3.92 -7.46
N GLU A 142 8.92 2.62 -7.75
CA GLU A 142 9.08 1.58 -6.74
C GLU A 142 10.47 1.64 -6.08
N TRP A 143 11.53 1.72 -6.87
CA TRP A 143 12.90 1.79 -6.34
C TRP A 143 13.11 3.02 -5.45
N VAL A 144 12.65 4.21 -5.86
CA VAL A 144 12.79 5.45 -5.07
C VAL A 144 11.98 5.38 -3.78
N SER A 145 10.80 4.74 -3.79
CA SER A 145 9.99 4.54 -2.58
C SER A 145 10.77 3.72 -1.54
N ASN A 146 11.30 2.58 -1.97
CA ASN A 146 12.08 1.67 -1.12
C ASN A 146 13.41 2.29 -0.65
N TRP A 147 14.10 3.01 -1.53
CA TRP A 147 15.33 3.73 -1.17
C TRP A 147 15.10 4.81 -0.10
N LYS A 148 13.98 5.54 -0.17
CA LYS A 148 13.59 6.53 0.86
C LYS A 148 13.36 5.89 2.22
N ILE A 149 12.77 4.69 2.25
CA ILE A 149 12.56 3.93 3.47
C ILE A 149 13.92 3.46 4.02
N PHE A 150 14.77 2.88 3.18
CA PHE A 150 16.12 2.42 3.56
C PHE A 150 16.99 3.51 4.19
N ARG A 151 16.88 4.76 3.71
CA ARG A 151 17.63 5.90 4.27
C ARG A 151 17.11 6.39 5.63
N LYS A 152 15.84 6.12 5.95
CA LYS A 152 15.19 6.59 7.18
C LYS A 152 15.09 5.52 8.26
N SER A 153 15.35 4.26 7.92
CA SER A 153 15.24 3.13 8.84
C SER A 153 16.46 2.94 9.74
N ASP A 154 16.20 2.51 10.98
CA ASP A 154 17.20 1.93 11.88
C ASP A 154 17.66 0.56 11.36
N ASN A 155 18.80 0.04 11.86
CA ASN A 155 19.48 -1.12 11.27
C ASN A 155 18.60 -2.39 11.17
N ASP A 156 17.61 -2.56 12.03
CA ASP A 156 16.72 -3.73 12.04
C ASP A 156 15.65 -3.67 10.93
N VAL A 157 15.14 -2.48 10.59
CA VAL A 157 14.14 -2.28 9.51
C VAL A 157 14.79 -2.31 8.12
N LYS A 158 16.12 -2.17 8.03
CA LYS A 158 16.84 -2.31 6.76
C LYS A 158 16.82 -3.74 6.21
N GLN A 159 16.45 -4.76 7.00
CA GLN A 159 16.52 -6.16 6.56
C GLN A 159 15.37 -6.57 5.63
N GLU A 160 14.16 -6.00 5.80
CA GLU A 160 12.98 -6.33 4.98
C GLU A 160 12.90 -5.52 3.67
N VAL A 161 13.46 -4.32 3.65
CA VAL A 161 13.39 -3.39 2.50
C VAL A 161 14.61 -3.51 1.57
N LYS A 162 15.59 -4.34 1.91
CA LYS A 162 16.82 -4.51 1.12
C LYS A 162 16.52 -5.03 -0.28
N GLY A 163 15.74 -6.10 -0.40
CA GLY A 163 15.57 -6.82 -1.67
C GLY A 163 14.96 -6.00 -2.81
N THR A 164 14.30 -4.87 -2.52
CA THR A 164 13.59 -4.06 -3.52
C THR A 164 14.38 -2.84 -4.00
N CYS A 165 15.42 -2.40 -3.26
CA CYS A 165 16.31 -1.32 -3.70
C CYS A 165 17.79 -1.71 -3.83
N ASP A 166 18.19 -2.88 -3.32
CA ASP A 166 19.54 -3.45 -3.41
C ASP A 166 19.65 -4.33 -4.67
N ILE A 167 20.03 -3.72 -5.78
CA ILE A 167 20.06 -4.36 -7.10
C ILE A 167 21.32 -5.21 -7.26
N ASN A 168 22.44 -4.79 -6.66
CA ASN A 168 23.71 -5.51 -6.74
C ASN A 168 23.90 -6.58 -5.64
N GLY A 169 23.00 -6.64 -4.65
CA GLY A 169 23.01 -7.61 -3.56
C GLY A 169 24.05 -7.33 -2.47
N ASP A 170 24.60 -6.11 -2.39
CA ASP A 170 25.62 -5.70 -1.42
C ASP A 170 25.04 -5.28 -0.06
N LYS A 171 23.72 -5.34 0.08
CA LYS A 171 22.93 -4.97 1.26
C LYS A 171 22.89 -3.46 1.54
N VAL A 172 23.22 -2.63 0.56
CA VAL A 172 23.27 -1.17 0.70
C VAL A 172 22.58 -0.50 -0.49
N CYS A 173 21.34 -0.04 -0.31
CA CYS A 173 20.67 0.74 -1.35
C CYS A 173 21.32 2.12 -1.56
N ASN A 174 22.02 2.30 -2.68
CA ASN A 174 22.74 3.52 -3.02
C ASN A 174 22.73 3.82 -4.54
N ILE A 175 23.54 4.78 -4.98
CA ILE A 175 23.54 5.20 -6.39
C ILE A 175 24.08 4.12 -7.34
N LEU A 176 24.87 3.16 -6.84
CA LEU A 176 25.35 2.03 -7.62
C LEU A 176 24.19 1.14 -8.06
N ASP A 177 23.21 0.87 -7.19
CA ASP A 177 22.00 0.12 -7.55
C ASP A 177 21.20 0.82 -8.65
N PHE A 178 21.03 2.13 -8.51
CA PHE A 178 20.35 2.94 -9.51
C PHE A 178 21.11 2.96 -10.84
N SER A 179 22.44 2.97 -10.81
CA SER A 179 23.24 2.91 -12.04
C SER A 179 23.06 1.60 -12.82
N ILE A 180 22.83 0.49 -12.11
CA ILE A 180 22.55 -0.82 -12.75
C ILE A 180 21.18 -0.76 -13.43
N ILE A 181 20.19 -0.16 -12.80
CA ILE A 181 18.88 0.05 -13.42
C ILE A 181 19.04 0.81 -14.74
N LEU A 182 19.73 1.96 -14.70
CA LEU A 182 19.94 2.81 -15.88
C LEU A 182 20.72 2.12 -17.01
N TYR A 183 21.55 1.13 -16.69
CA TYR A 183 22.27 0.34 -17.69
C TYR A 183 21.34 -0.52 -18.55
N TYR A 184 20.18 -0.94 -18.03
CA TYR A 184 19.25 -1.83 -18.72
C TYR A 184 18.04 -1.11 -19.35
N VAL A 185 17.94 0.21 -19.19
CA VAL A 185 16.87 1.01 -19.80
C VAL A 185 17.17 1.23 -21.27
N ASP A 186 16.22 0.87 -22.12
CA ASP A 186 16.24 1.20 -23.54
C ASP A 186 15.66 2.61 -23.75
N TYR A 187 16.37 3.42 -24.53
CA TYR A 187 16.00 4.81 -24.83
C TYR A 187 15.53 5.00 -26.27
N ASP A 188 15.54 3.94 -27.07
CA ASP A 188 15.07 3.92 -28.47
C ASP A 188 13.53 3.77 -28.56
#